data_AF-A0A5N7BUP3-F1
#
_entry.id   AF-A0A5N7BUP3-F1
#
_cell.length_a   1.000
_cell.length_b   1.000
_cell.length_c   1.000
_cell.angle_alpha   90.00
_cell.angle_beta   90.00
_cell.angle_gamma   90.00
#
_symmetry.space_group_name_H-M   'P 1'
#
loop_
_entity.id
_entity.type
_entity.pdbx_description
1 polymer ?
#
loop_
_entity_poly.entity_id
_entity_poly.type
_entity_poly.pdbx_seq_one_letter_code
_entity_poly.pdbx_strand_id
1 'polypeptide(L)'
;MLVELPYQECKSLWDKVPCQFHYSKQSRVPVRPNQPIISLIIHLEYFYTRIQVERIRCREMPEVMTDLLDSAMQIISAVTDYTKLREQEASIRKPYTWIFSFYAVPAAGVVATELHRCTLPNVLLPCSTPRCKIIRELSLLVSWFEGASPSTSDTYQVCVEATQAMTSLLDETLDYPLDGQITNGNGGARIEFPIRYSHGSGPNIQEKLPSVAGFEAREEFLDMA
;
A
#
# COMPACT_ATOMS: atom_id res chain seq x y z
N MET A 1 -15.26 -13.24 15.58
CA MET A 1 -16.13 -12.28 16.33
C MET A 1 -15.33 -11.19 17.06
N LEU A 2 -14.09 -11.46 17.49
CA LEU A 2 -13.26 -10.50 18.25
C LEU A 2 -12.83 -9.25 17.44
N VAL A 3 -12.85 -9.30 16.11
CA VAL A 3 -12.35 -8.22 15.23
C VAL A 3 -13.45 -7.31 14.68
N GLU A 4 -14.73 -7.62 14.92
CA GLU A 4 -15.85 -6.85 14.34
C GLU A 4 -16.03 -5.49 15.04
N LEU A 5 -15.83 -5.42 16.36
CA LEU A 5 -15.92 -4.16 17.12
C LEU A 5 -14.85 -3.14 16.69
N PRO A 6 -13.54 -3.47 16.66
CA PRO A 6 -12.51 -2.56 16.13
C PRO A 6 -12.77 -2.12 14.69
N TYR A 7 -13.37 -2.98 13.86
CA TYR A 7 -13.67 -2.67 12.47
C TYR A 7 -14.80 -1.64 12.32
N GLN A 8 -15.88 -1.79 13.07
CA GLN A 8 -16.97 -0.82 13.07
C GLN A 8 -16.54 0.52 13.65
N GLU A 9 -15.74 0.50 14.72
CA GLU A 9 -15.15 1.72 15.27
C GLU A 9 -14.25 2.41 14.24
N CYS A 10 -13.34 1.67 13.60
CA CYS A 10 -12.49 2.16 12.53
C CYS A 10 -13.32 2.81 11.41
N LYS A 11 -14.39 2.16 10.93
CA LYS A 11 -15.29 2.76 9.93
C LYS A 11 -15.88 4.09 10.39
N SER A 12 -16.34 4.16 11.63
CA SER A 12 -16.94 5.37 12.20
C SER A 12 -15.97 6.56 12.36
N LEU A 13 -14.65 6.29 12.39
CA LEU A 13 -13.65 7.36 12.56
C LEU A 13 -13.70 8.36 11.39
N TRP A 14 -13.96 7.89 10.17
CA TRP A 14 -14.01 8.76 9.00
C TRP A 14 -15.15 9.77 9.09
N ASP A 15 -16.30 9.37 9.61
CA ASP A 15 -17.47 10.25 9.78
C ASP A 15 -17.22 11.36 10.81
N LYS A 16 -16.23 11.17 11.69
CA LYS A 16 -15.81 12.17 12.68
C LYS A 16 -14.79 13.16 12.11
N VAL A 17 -14.19 12.87 10.96
CA VAL A 17 -13.25 13.79 10.30
C VAL A 17 -14.04 14.96 9.70
N PRO A 18 -13.65 16.22 9.99
CA PRO A 18 -14.31 17.36 9.39
C PRO A 18 -14.22 17.34 7.86
N CYS A 19 -15.31 17.68 7.16
CA CYS A 19 -15.40 17.57 5.71
C CYS A 19 -14.33 18.36 4.94
N GLN A 20 -13.77 19.44 5.52
CA GLN A 20 -12.67 20.19 4.92
C GLN A 20 -11.35 19.40 4.81
N PHE A 21 -11.23 18.28 5.52
CA PHE A 21 -10.08 17.37 5.47
C PHE A 21 -10.36 16.10 4.67
N HIS A 22 -11.57 15.93 4.13
CA HIS A 22 -11.85 14.82 3.22
C HIS A 22 -11.12 15.07 1.90
N TYR A 23 -10.19 14.17 1.60
CA TYR A 23 -9.46 14.20 0.33
C TYR A 23 -10.44 14.12 -0.85
N SER A 24 -10.32 15.05 -1.80
CA SER A 24 -11.11 15.09 -3.02
C SER A 24 -10.23 15.38 -4.22
N LYS A 25 -10.37 14.55 -5.27
CA LYS A 25 -9.65 14.67 -6.54
C LYS A 25 -9.88 16.01 -7.23
N GLN A 26 -11.01 16.66 -6.94
CA GLN A 26 -11.48 17.89 -7.61
C GLN A 26 -11.46 19.11 -6.70
N SER A 27 -10.66 19.12 -5.63
CA SER A 27 -10.71 20.26 -4.71
C SER A 27 -10.37 21.56 -5.45
N ARG A 28 -11.39 22.43 -5.49
CA ARG A 28 -11.38 23.83 -5.90
C ARG A 28 -10.14 24.53 -5.33
N VAL A 29 -9.70 25.61 -6.00
CA VAL A 29 -8.58 26.48 -5.61
C VAL A 29 -8.40 26.45 -4.08
N PRO A 30 -7.32 25.81 -3.59
CA PRO A 30 -7.22 25.50 -2.19
C PRO A 30 -7.15 26.81 -1.40
N VAL A 31 -7.95 26.90 -0.33
CA VAL A 31 -7.97 28.07 0.56
C VAL A 31 -6.58 28.32 1.17
N ARG A 32 -5.78 27.25 1.33
CA ARG A 32 -4.39 27.29 1.79
C ARG A 32 -3.49 26.37 0.96
N PRO A 33 -2.25 26.77 0.64
CA PRO A 33 -1.32 25.97 -0.19
C PRO A 33 -1.13 24.52 0.28
N ASN A 34 -1.11 24.30 1.59
CA ASN A 34 -0.83 22.99 2.21
C ASN A 34 -2.09 22.15 2.48
N GLN A 35 -3.30 22.70 2.25
CA GLN A 35 -4.55 21.96 2.52
C GLN A 35 -4.64 20.62 1.76
N PRO A 36 -4.21 20.52 0.49
CA PRO A 36 -4.30 19.26 -0.25
C PRO A 36 -3.42 18.14 0.33
N ILE A 37 -2.19 18.45 0.76
CA ILE A 37 -1.29 17.44 1.35
C ILE A 37 -1.77 16.99 2.73
N ILE A 38 -2.28 17.90 3.55
CA ILE A 38 -2.84 17.57 4.87
C ILE A 38 -4.04 16.63 4.71
N SER A 39 -4.96 16.98 3.80
CA SER A 39 -6.15 16.16 3.53
C SER A 39 -5.78 14.79 2.97
N LEU A 40 -4.74 14.72 2.13
CA LEU A 40 -4.19 13.45 1.65
C LEU A 40 -3.64 12.61 2.80
N ILE A 41 -2.77 13.17 3.66
CA ILE A 41 -2.17 12.41 4.77
C ILE A 41 -3.26 11.84 5.70
N ILE A 42 -4.27 12.63 6.05
CA ILE A 42 -5.40 12.15 6.88
C ILE A 42 -6.14 11.00 6.20
N HIS A 43 -6.36 11.09 4.88
CA HIS A 43 -6.98 10.03 4.10
C HIS A 43 -6.11 8.76 4.07
N LEU A 44 -4.80 8.90 3.87
CA LEU A 44 -3.85 7.79 3.86
C LEU A 44 -3.81 7.09 5.23
N GLU A 45 -3.72 7.84 6.32
CA GLU A 45 -3.69 7.31 7.68
C GLU A 45 -4.95 6.50 8.01
N TYR A 46 -6.11 7.04 7.64
CA TYR A 46 -7.39 6.36 7.82
C TYR A 46 -7.44 5.03 7.06
N PHE A 47 -7.17 5.05 5.76
CA PHE A 47 -7.23 3.83 4.96
C PHE A 47 -6.13 2.84 5.32
N TYR A 48 -4.96 3.31 5.76
CA TYR A 48 -3.89 2.44 6.21
C TYR A 48 -4.28 1.70 7.49
N THR A 49 -4.82 2.41 8.48
CA THR A 49 -5.40 1.81 9.68
C THR A 49 -6.44 0.76 9.31
N ARG A 50 -7.33 1.10 8.37
CA ARG A 50 -8.38 0.20 7.89
C ARG A 50 -7.83 -1.06 7.23
N ILE A 51 -6.81 -0.95 6.39
CA ILE A 51 -6.09 -2.10 5.79
C ILE A 51 -5.52 -3.03 6.87
N GLN A 52 -4.97 -2.48 7.96
CA GLN A 52 -4.45 -3.33 9.04
C GLN A 52 -5.55 -4.13 9.72
N VAL A 53 -6.70 -3.49 10.02
CA VAL A 53 -7.84 -4.18 10.63
C VAL A 53 -8.45 -5.21 9.66
N GLU A 54 -8.60 -4.86 8.39
CA GLU A 54 -9.13 -5.76 7.36
C GLU A 54 -8.19 -6.95 7.11
N ARG A 55 -6.87 -6.77 7.16
CA ARG A 55 -5.90 -7.87 7.11
C ARG A 55 -6.07 -8.87 8.25
N ILE A 56 -6.36 -8.39 9.46
CA ILE A 56 -6.62 -9.26 10.60
C ILE A 56 -7.92 -10.06 10.36
N ARG A 57 -8.97 -9.40 9.85
CA ARG A 57 -10.25 -10.05 9.51
C ARG A 57 -10.12 -11.09 8.40
N CYS A 58 -9.36 -10.80 7.34
CA CYS A 58 -9.12 -11.73 6.22
C CYS A 58 -8.47 -13.05 6.65
N ARG A 59 -7.74 -13.07 7.79
CA ARG A 59 -7.18 -14.33 8.34
C ARG A 59 -8.25 -15.28 8.85
N GLU A 60 -9.36 -14.73 9.36
CA GLU A 60 -10.51 -15.51 9.85
C GLU A 60 -11.54 -15.74 8.74
N MET A 61 -11.70 -14.78 7.83
CA MET A 61 -12.80 -14.68 6.87
C MET A 61 -12.29 -14.23 5.50
N PRO A 62 -11.83 -15.15 4.62
CA PRO A 62 -11.30 -14.79 3.30
C PRO A 62 -12.28 -14.02 2.40
N GLU A 63 -13.59 -14.14 2.64
CA GLU A 63 -14.66 -13.42 1.95
C GLU A 63 -14.59 -11.89 2.08
N VAL A 64 -13.90 -11.37 3.12
CA VAL A 64 -13.71 -9.93 3.32
C VAL A 64 -12.52 -9.36 2.54
N MET A 65 -11.85 -10.17 1.70
CA MET A 65 -10.75 -9.72 0.83
C MET A 65 -11.15 -8.53 -0.04
N THR A 66 -12.42 -8.45 -0.46
CA THR A 66 -12.93 -7.33 -1.25
C THR A 66 -12.80 -5.99 -0.53
N ASP A 67 -13.15 -5.96 0.76
CA ASP A 67 -13.02 -4.74 1.56
C ASP A 67 -11.55 -4.30 1.66
N LEU A 68 -10.64 -5.27 1.85
CA LEU A 68 -9.20 -5.04 1.94
C LEU A 68 -8.63 -4.47 0.63
N LEU A 69 -8.96 -5.08 -0.51
CA LEU A 69 -8.49 -4.62 -1.81
C LEU A 69 -9.06 -3.25 -2.17
N ASP A 70 -10.34 -3.00 -1.85
CA ASP A 70 -10.96 -1.71 -2.10
C ASP A 70 -10.31 -0.61 -1.24
N SER A 71 -10.03 -0.86 0.04
CA SER A 71 -9.29 0.07 0.91
C SER A 71 -7.86 0.34 0.40
N ALA A 72 -7.15 -0.70 -0.06
CA ALA A 72 -5.83 -0.54 -0.66
C ALA A 72 -5.88 0.29 -1.96
N MET A 73 -6.89 0.09 -2.79
CA MET A 73 -7.10 0.89 -4.00
C MET A 73 -7.44 2.35 -3.72
N GLN A 74 -8.05 2.67 -2.57
CA GLN A 74 -8.28 4.05 -2.14
C GLN A 74 -6.96 4.78 -1.86
N ILE A 75 -6.01 4.13 -1.18
CA ILE A 75 -4.65 4.66 -0.98
C ILE A 75 -3.95 4.88 -2.32
N ILE A 76 -3.89 3.83 -3.14
CA ILE A 76 -3.20 3.86 -4.44
C ILE A 76 -3.75 5.00 -5.30
N SER A 77 -5.08 5.07 -5.44
CA SER A 77 -5.75 6.11 -6.24
C SER A 77 -5.48 7.52 -5.70
N ALA A 78 -5.50 7.71 -4.37
CA ALA A 78 -5.27 9.03 -3.79
C ALA A 78 -3.82 9.51 -3.99
N VAL A 79 -2.85 8.60 -3.85
CA VAL A 79 -1.44 8.91 -4.12
C VAL A 79 -1.23 9.21 -5.60
N THR A 80 -1.73 8.36 -6.49
CA THR A 80 -1.56 8.56 -7.94
C THR A 80 -2.25 9.82 -8.45
N ASP A 81 -3.41 10.17 -7.91
CA ASP A 81 -4.09 11.41 -8.29
C ASP A 81 -3.35 12.65 -7.77
N TYR A 82 -2.81 12.57 -6.56
CA TYR A 82 -2.01 13.66 -6.01
C TYR A 82 -0.70 13.86 -6.79
N THR A 83 -0.03 12.78 -7.16
CA THR A 83 1.22 12.86 -7.95
C THR A 83 0.96 13.38 -9.36
N LYS A 84 -0.12 12.96 -10.04
CA LYS A 84 -0.53 13.52 -11.35
C LYS A 84 -0.77 15.04 -11.30
N LEU A 85 -1.48 15.51 -10.27
CA LEU A 85 -1.78 16.94 -10.12
C LEU A 85 -0.52 17.78 -9.88
N ARG A 86 0.54 17.17 -9.34
CA ARG A 86 1.73 17.85 -8.85
C ARG A 86 3.01 17.52 -9.60
N GLU A 87 2.95 16.67 -10.60
CA GLU A 87 4.08 16.37 -11.49
C GLU A 87 4.54 17.59 -12.28
N GLN A 88 3.65 18.57 -12.50
CA GLN A 88 3.99 19.88 -13.06
C GLN A 88 4.81 20.76 -12.10
N GLU A 89 4.79 20.46 -10.79
CA GLU A 89 5.55 21.13 -9.74
C GLU A 89 6.70 20.20 -9.29
N ALA A 90 7.80 20.18 -10.05
CA ALA A 90 8.97 19.31 -9.83
C ALA A 90 9.56 19.33 -8.39
N SER A 91 9.14 20.27 -7.53
CA SER A 91 9.52 20.42 -6.13
C SER A 91 8.84 19.46 -5.14
N ILE A 92 7.77 18.76 -5.53
CA ILE A 92 6.94 17.98 -4.58
C ILE A 92 7.49 16.56 -4.34
N ARG A 93 8.28 16.00 -5.26
CA ARG A 93 8.76 14.62 -5.11
C ARG A 93 9.63 14.44 -3.85
N LYS A 94 10.66 15.26 -3.67
CA LYS A 94 11.64 15.10 -2.58
C LYS A 94 11.07 15.12 -1.15
N PRO A 95 10.23 16.09 -0.74
CA PRO A 95 9.76 16.14 0.65
C PRO A 95 8.72 15.07 1.00
N TYR A 96 8.05 14.47 0.01
CA TYR A 96 6.91 13.57 0.25
C TYR A 96 7.15 12.12 -0.18
N THR A 97 8.31 11.79 -0.76
CA THR A 97 8.68 10.39 -1.08
C THR A 97 8.48 9.46 0.10
N TRP A 98 9.01 9.81 1.27
CA TRP A 98 8.89 8.95 2.45
C TRP A 98 7.42 8.64 2.79
N ILE A 99 6.53 9.65 2.82
CA ILE A 99 5.09 9.47 3.08
C ILE A 99 4.49 8.49 2.09
N PHE A 100 4.71 8.71 0.79
CA PHE A 100 4.13 7.83 -0.22
C PHE A 100 4.72 6.43 -0.17
N SER A 101 6.00 6.26 0.16
CA SER A 101 6.59 4.94 0.40
C SER A 101 5.91 4.22 1.56
N PHE A 102 5.67 4.88 2.69
CA PHE A 102 5.07 4.25 3.87
C PHE A 102 3.63 3.77 3.63
N TYR A 103 2.82 4.52 2.88
CA TYR A 103 1.42 4.18 2.67
C TYR A 103 1.16 3.41 1.36
N ALA A 104 1.76 3.84 0.25
CA ALA A 104 1.45 3.28 -1.07
C ALA A 104 2.12 1.93 -1.28
N VAL A 105 3.35 1.70 -0.78
CA VAL A 105 4.04 0.42 -0.97
C VAL A 105 3.27 -0.74 -0.30
N PRO A 106 2.84 -0.66 0.98
CA PRO A 106 2.06 -1.73 1.58
C PRO A 106 0.72 -1.97 0.87
N ALA A 107 0.03 -0.90 0.46
CA ALA A 107 -1.24 -1.00 -0.26
C ALA A 107 -1.06 -1.66 -1.64
N ALA A 108 -0.05 -1.23 -2.39
CA ALA A 108 0.28 -1.79 -3.69
C ALA A 108 0.74 -3.24 -3.59
N GLY A 109 1.51 -3.60 -2.55
CA GLY A 109 1.89 -4.98 -2.29
C GLY A 109 0.69 -5.90 -2.08
N VAL A 110 -0.30 -5.48 -1.27
CA VAL A 110 -1.54 -6.23 -1.06
C VAL A 110 -2.28 -6.46 -2.39
N VAL A 111 -2.46 -5.41 -3.19
CA VAL A 111 -3.20 -5.50 -4.45
C VAL A 111 -2.42 -6.29 -5.50
N ALA A 112 -1.11 -6.09 -5.64
CA ALA A 112 -0.27 -6.77 -6.62
C ALA A 112 -0.18 -8.28 -6.34
N THR A 113 -0.02 -8.68 -5.07
CA THR A 113 0.00 -10.10 -4.69
C THR A 113 -1.33 -10.77 -5.03
N GLU A 114 -2.45 -10.14 -4.69
CA GLU A 114 -3.77 -10.72 -4.93
C GLU A 114 -4.15 -10.72 -6.41
N LEU A 115 -3.74 -9.69 -7.16
CA LEU A 115 -3.83 -9.62 -8.61
C LEU A 115 -3.08 -10.79 -9.27
N HIS A 116 -1.83 -11.03 -8.86
CA HIS A 116 -1.03 -12.14 -9.36
C HIS A 116 -1.67 -13.49 -9.01
N ARG A 117 -2.08 -13.67 -7.75
CA ARG A 117 -2.76 -14.89 -7.26
C ARG A 117 -4.03 -15.21 -8.05
N CYS A 118 -4.79 -14.20 -8.48
CA CYS A 118 -5.99 -14.39 -9.31
C CYS A 118 -5.67 -14.62 -10.78
N THR A 119 -4.51 -14.14 -11.27
CA THR A 119 -4.10 -14.32 -12.67
C THR A 119 -3.70 -15.75 -12.98
N LEU A 120 -2.89 -16.38 -12.12
CA LEU A 120 -2.40 -17.74 -12.33
C LEU A 120 -3.52 -18.78 -12.57
N PRO A 121 -4.62 -18.80 -11.80
CA PRO A 121 -5.76 -19.69 -12.02
C PRO A 121 -6.87 -19.09 -12.91
N ASN A 122 -6.67 -17.89 -13.48
CA ASN A 122 -7.68 -17.13 -14.23
C ASN A 122 -9.00 -16.95 -13.44
N VAL A 123 -8.88 -16.57 -12.17
CA VAL A 123 -10.00 -16.33 -11.25
C VAL A 123 -10.34 -14.84 -11.21
N LEU A 124 -11.61 -14.52 -10.99
CA LEU A 124 -12.06 -13.14 -10.81
C LEU A 124 -11.41 -12.53 -9.56
N LEU A 125 -10.79 -11.37 -9.73
CA LEU A 125 -10.25 -10.60 -8.62
C LEU A 125 -11.40 -10.09 -7.74
N PRO A 126 -11.40 -10.35 -6.42
CA PRO A 126 -12.43 -9.85 -5.52
C PRO A 126 -12.17 -8.38 -5.20
N CYS A 127 -12.24 -7.49 -6.20
CA CYS A 127 -12.08 -6.05 -6.04
C CYS A 127 -13.13 -5.33 -6.86
N SER A 128 -13.72 -4.26 -6.31
CA SER A 128 -14.69 -3.42 -7.02
C SER A 128 -14.01 -2.64 -8.16
N THR A 129 -12.68 -2.47 -8.10
CA THR A 129 -11.91 -1.78 -9.13
C THR A 129 -11.61 -2.73 -10.30
N PRO A 130 -11.88 -2.34 -11.56
CA PRO A 130 -11.54 -3.16 -12.72
C PRO A 130 -10.04 -3.45 -12.80
N ARG A 131 -9.70 -4.71 -13.13
CA ARG A 131 -8.32 -5.21 -13.28
C ARG A 131 -7.42 -4.28 -14.11
N CYS A 132 -7.91 -3.79 -15.25
CA CYS A 132 -7.12 -2.90 -16.12
C CYS A 132 -6.79 -1.56 -15.45
N LYS A 133 -7.66 -1.04 -14.57
CA LYS A 133 -7.40 0.17 -13.81
C LYS A 133 -6.37 -0.11 -12.72
N ILE A 134 -6.45 -1.25 -12.04
CA ILE A 134 -5.46 -1.67 -11.03
C ILE A 134 -4.06 -1.72 -11.65
N ILE A 135 -3.90 -2.42 -12.78
CA ILE A 135 -2.61 -2.52 -13.49
C ILE A 135 -2.07 -1.13 -13.81
N ARG A 136 -2.90 -0.24 -14.37
CA ARG A 136 -2.48 1.13 -14.72
C ARG A 136 -2.03 1.95 -13.50
N GLU A 137 -2.75 1.89 -12.38
CA GLU A 137 -2.39 2.64 -11.18
C GLU A 137 -1.11 2.08 -10.52
N LEU A 138 -0.92 0.76 -10.53
CA LEU A 138 0.32 0.12 -10.08
C LEU A 138 1.50 0.52 -10.96
N SER A 139 1.36 0.48 -12.29
CA SER A 139 2.40 0.94 -13.22
C SER A 139 2.76 2.41 -13.00
N LEU A 140 1.78 3.27 -12.68
CA LEU A 140 2.06 4.66 -12.38
C LEU A 140 2.83 4.83 -11.07
N LEU A 141 2.50 4.06 -10.03
CA LEU A 141 3.26 4.06 -8.78
C LEU A 141 4.71 3.60 -9.00
N VAL A 142 4.91 2.51 -9.75
CA VAL A 142 6.24 2.02 -10.16
C VAL A 142 7.03 3.14 -10.83
N SER A 143 6.47 3.75 -11.89
CA SER A 143 7.13 4.85 -12.60
C SER A 143 7.45 6.04 -11.70
N TRP A 144 6.57 6.34 -10.74
CA TRP A 144 6.79 7.42 -9.79
C TRP A 144 7.95 7.12 -8.83
N PHE A 145 8.03 5.89 -8.31
CA PHE A 145 9.11 5.47 -7.42
C PHE A 145 10.46 5.33 -8.15
N GLU A 146 10.48 4.86 -9.40
CA GLU A 146 11.70 4.85 -10.23
C GLU A 146 12.21 6.26 -10.52
N GLY A 147 11.28 7.21 -10.67
CA GLY A 147 11.59 8.62 -10.85
C GLY A 147 12.05 9.34 -9.58
N ALA A 148 12.14 8.66 -8.43
CA ALA A 148 12.73 9.22 -7.22
C ALA A 148 14.25 9.25 -7.37
N SER A 149 14.87 10.42 -7.19
CA SER A 149 16.34 10.51 -7.21
C SER A 149 16.93 9.59 -6.12
N PRO A 150 18.09 8.94 -6.37
CA PRO A 150 18.84 8.22 -5.34
C PRO A 150 19.28 9.21 -4.26
N SER A 151 18.38 9.49 -3.34
CA SER A 151 18.70 10.14 -2.08
C SER A 151 19.49 9.14 -1.26
N THR A 152 20.46 9.61 -0.48
CA THR A 152 21.19 8.85 0.54
C THR A 152 20.28 8.39 1.71
N SER A 153 18.97 8.28 1.47
CA SER A 153 17.95 7.98 2.46
C SER A 153 17.58 6.50 2.37
N ASP A 154 17.44 5.85 3.52
CA ASP A 154 17.03 4.46 3.65
C ASP A 154 15.67 4.17 2.96
N THR A 155 14.82 5.18 2.78
CA THR A 155 13.53 5.04 2.07
C THR A 155 13.71 4.76 0.58
N TYR A 156 14.83 5.18 -0.02
CA TYR A 156 15.11 4.93 -1.43
C TYR A 156 15.26 3.43 -1.71
N GLN A 157 15.97 2.71 -0.84
CA GLN A 157 16.16 1.26 -0.98
C GLN A 157 14.82 0.51 -0.91
N VAL A 158 13.94 0.91 0.01
CA VAL A 158 12.57 0.38 0.11
C VAL A 158 11.77 0.64 -1.17
N CYS A 159 11.89 1.83 -1.77
CA CYS A 159 11.23 2.13 -3.04
C CYS A 159 11.74 1.24 -4.17
N VAL A 160 13.06 1.03 -4.27
CA VAL A 160 13.67 0.17 -5.30
C VAL A 160 13.17 -1.26 -5.18
N GLU A 161 13.22 -1.84 -3.97
CA GLU A 161 12.76 -3.21 -3.73
C GLU A 161 11.26 -3.36 -4.00
N ALA A 162 10.45 -2.42 -3.54
CA ALA A 162 9.02 -2.41 -3.79
C ALA A 162 8.70 -2.31 -5.28
N THR A 163 9.38 -1.41 -5.98
CA THR A 163 9.25 -1.22 -7.42
C THR A 163 9.59 -2.51 -8.16
N GLN A 164 10.73 -3.13 -7.85
CA GLN A 164 11.15 -4.38 -8.47
C GLN A 164 10.13 -5.49 -8.25
N ALA A 165 9.61 -5.64 -7.02
CA ALA A 165 8.60 -6.64 -6.71
C ALA A 165 7.27 -6.38 -7.44
N MET A 166 6.82 -5.12 -7.49
CA MET A 166 5.60 -4.75 -8.22
C MET A 166 5.77 -4.97 -9.72
N THR A 167 6.90 -4.58 -10.30
CA THR A 167 7.20 -4.78 -11.73
C THR A 167 7.23 -6.27 -12.06
N SER A 168 7.92 -7.11 -11.29
CA SER A 168 7.91 -8.58 -11.52
C SER A 168 6.50 -9.15 -11.50
N LEU A 169 5.68 -8.77 -10.51
CA LEU A 169 4.29 -9.23 -10.42
C LEU A 169 3.43 -8.75 -11.59
N LEU A 170 3.64 -7.51 -12.04
CA LEU A 170 2.93 -6.97 -13.20
C LEU A 170 3.36 -7.66 -14.49
N ASP A 171 4.66 -7.88 -14.68
CA ASP A 171 5.20 -8.57 -15.86
C ASP A 171 4.68 -10.01 -15.91
N GLU A 172 4.78 -10.77 -14.81
CA GLU A 172 4.20 -12.13 -14.71
C GLU A 172 2.69 -12.15 -14.99
N THR A 173 1.98 -11.10 -14.55
CA THR A 173 0.54 -10.94 -14.75
C THR A 173 0.18 -10.61 -16.21
N LEU A 174 1.04 -9.90 -16.93
CA LEU A 174 0.83 -9.45 -18.30
C LEU A 174 1.34 -10.46 -19.33
N ASP A 175 2.46 -11.11 -19.06
CA ASP A 175 3.09 -12.13 -19.90
C ASP A 175 2.44 -13.52 -19.74
N TYR A 176 1.47 -13.67 -18.83
CA TYR A 176 0.73 -14.92 -18.65
C TYR A 176 0.04 -15.33 -19.98
N PRO A 177 0.42 -16.48 -20.57
CA PRO A 177 -0.13 -16.90 -21.86
C PRO A 177 -1.63 -17.19 -21.72
N LEU A 178 -2.44 -16.51 -22.52
CA LEU A 178 -3.90 -16.67 -22.55
C LEU A 178 -4.39 -18.00 -23.15
N ASP A 179 -3.47 -18.90 -23.53
CA ASP A 179 -3.80 -20.18 -24.15
C ASP A 179 -3.65 -21.34 -23.17
N GLY A 180 -4.76 -22.06 -22.96
CA GLY A 180 -4.90 -23.11 -21.97
C GLY A 180 -3.92 -24.26 -22.17
N GLN A 181 -3.20 -24.60 -21.10
CA GLN A 181 -2.60 -25.93 -20.98
C GLN A 181 -2.63 -26.42 -19.54
N ILE A 182 -3.42 -27.48 -19.35
CA ILE A 182 -3.35 -28.40 -18.22
C ILE A 182 -1.94 -28.98 -18.22
N THR A 183 -1.06 -28.51 -17.34
CA THR A 183 0.09 -29.31 -16.89
C THR A 183 0.39 -29.02 -15.43
N ASN A 184 0.20 -30.06 -14.62
CA ASN A 184 0.55 -30.16 -13.21
C ASN A 184 1.97 -29.64 -12.93
N GLY A 185 2.14 -28.86 -11.86
CA GLY A 185 3.48 -28.46 -11.42
C GLY A 185 3.47 -27.55 -10.20
N ASN A 186 3.56 -28.18 -9.03
CA ASN A 186 3.77 -27.62 -7.70
C ASN A 186 4.78 -26.44 -7.67
N GLY A 187 4.35 -25.26 -7.21
CA GLY A 187 5.20 -24.07 -7.11
C GLY A 187 4.55 -22.93 -6.34
N GLY A 188 4.14 -23.18 -5.10
CA GLY A 188 3.66 -22.12 -4.19
C GLY A 188 4.82 -21.23 -3.73
N ALA A 189 5.19 -20.25 -4.55
CA ALA A 189 6.09 -19.18 -4.14
C ALA A 189 5.34 -18.24 -3.18
N ARG A 190 5.49 -18.51 -1.87
CA ARG A 190 5.09 -17.58 -0.81
C ARG A 190 6.09 -16.43 -0.80
N ILE A 191 5.77 -15.35 -1.50
CA ILE A 191 6.57 -14.12 -1.49
C ILE A 191 6.31 -13.41 -0.16
N GLU A 192 7.22 -13.61 0.79
CA GLU A 192 7.31 -12.77 1.98
C GLU A 192 7.99 -11.46 1.59
N PHE A 193 7.28 -10.34 1.73
CA PHE A 193 7.90 -9.02 1.66
C PHE A 193 8.95 -8.93 2.77
N PRO A 194 10.25 -8.77 2.45
CA PRO A 194 11.28 -8.76 3.46
C PRO A 194 11.24 -7.43 4.22
N ILE A 195 10.62 -7.42 5.40
CA ILE A 195 10.92 -6.38 6.39
C ILE A 195 12.17 -6.84 7.13
N ARG A 196 13.36 -6.50 6.60
CA ARG A 196 14.61 -6.66 7.35
C ARG A 196 14.75 -5.50 8.34
N TYR A 197 14.47 -5.78 9.61
CA TYR A 197 15.03 -5.00 10.70
C TYR A 197 16.53 -5.32 10.80
N SER A 198 17.38 -4.34 10.54
CA SER A 198 18.81 -4.45 10.80
C SER A 198 19.06 -4.51 12.31
N HIS A 199 19.45 -5.67 12.82
CA HIS A 199 20.12 -5.79 14.11
C HIS A 199 21.42 -6.57 13.95
N GLY A 200 22.47 -6.03 14.57
CA GLY A 200 23.86 -6.46 14.42
C GLY A 200 24.15 -7.91 14.86
N SER A 201 25.32 -8.38 14.44
CA SER A 201 25.85 -9.73 14.48
C SER A 201 25.80 -10.46 15.84
N GLY A 202 25.67 -11.80 15.79
CA GLY A 202 25.30 -12.74 16.87
C GLY A 202 26.37 -13.11 17.92
N PRO A 203 26.36 -14.32 18.58
CA PRO A 203 25.70 -15.59 18.18
C PRO A 203 24.89 -16.38 19.26
N ASN A 204 24.18 -17.41 18.76
CA ASN A 204 23.81 -18.73 19.36
C ASN A 204 22.44 -18.98 20.06
N ILE A 205 21.58 -19.65 19.28
CA ILE A 205 20.74 -20.86 19.50
C ILE A 205 19.69 -20.93 20.65
N GLN A 206 18.46 -21.21 20.19
CA GLN A 206 17.29 -21.82 20.82
C GLN A 206 16.33 -20.94 21.64
N GLU A 207 15.05 -20.98 21.24
CA GLU A 207 13.85 -20.53 21.96
C GLU A 207 13.68 -19.03 22.26
N LYS A 208 12.93 -18.35 21.40
CA LYS A 208 11.58 -17.88 21.76
C LYS A 208 10.94 -17.13 20.59
N LEU A 209 9.72 -17.53 20.28
CA LEU A 209 8.75 -16.85 19.43
C LEU A 209 8.73 -15.32 19.71
N PRO A 210 8.93 -14.42 18.73
CA PRO A 210 8.67 -13.01 18.97
C PRO A 210 7.19 -12.70 18.76
N SER A 211 6.59 -12.26 19.86
CA SER A 211 5.31 -11.56 19.98
C SER A 211 5.20 -10.38 19.01
N VAL A 212 4.03 -10.21 18.38
CA VAL A 212 3.68 -9.11 17.47
C VAL A 212 3.35 -7.84 18.27
N ALA A 213 4.21 -7.47 19.21
CA ALA A 213 4.09 -6.30 20.08
C ALA A 213 5.02 -5.14 19.65
N GLY A 214 5.48 -5.11 18.40
CA GLY A 214 6.55 -4.24 17.93
C GLY A 214 6.13 -3.10 16.99
N PHE A 215 4.93 -2.53 17.13
CA PHE A 215 4.55 -1.29 16.42
C PHE A 215 4.16 -0.17 17.39
N GLU A 216 4.72 -0.20 18.60
CA GLU A 216 4.67 0.90 19.57
C GLU A 216 6.07 1.51 19.66
N ALA A 217 6.32 2.54 18.85
CA ALA A 217 7.26 3.63 19.12
C ALA A 217 7.31 4.57 17.92
N ARG A 218 6.75 5.78 18.07
CA ARG A 218 7.48 7.05 17.87
C ARG A 218 6.60 8.27 18.16
N GLU A 219 6.64 8.68 19.42
CA GLU A 219 6.15 9.95 19.99
C GLU A 219 7.20 11.09 19.88
N GLU A 220 8.04 11.12 18.85
CA GLU A 220 9.13 12.13 18.78
C GLU A 220 9.32 12.74 17.38
N PHE A 221 8.30 13.37 16.78
CA PHE A 221 8.53 14.24 15.61
C PHE A 221 7.58 15.45 15.48
N LEU A 222 7.02 15.95 16.59
CA LEU A 222 6.30 17.23 16.60
C LEU A 222 7.18 18.44 17.01
N ASP A 223 8.42 18.23 17.45
CA ASP A 223 9.37 19.31 17.76
C ASP A 223 10.38 19.54 16.63
N MET A 224 9.89 19.96 15.45
CA MET A 224 10.68 20.85 14.58
C MET A 224 9.80 21.55 13.53
N ALA A 225 8.91 22.41 14.03
CA ALA A 225 8.26 23.47 13.24
C ALA A 225 8.93 24.82 13.53
#